data_AF-A0A930A5W2-F1
#
_entry.id   AF-A0A930A5W2-F1
#
_cell.length_a   1.000
_cell.length_b   1.000
_cell.length_c   1.000
_cell.angle_alpha   90.00
_cell.angle_beta   90.00
_cell.angle_gamma   90.00
#
_symmetry.space_group_name_H-M   'P 1'
#
loop_
_entity.id
_entity.type
_entity.pdbx_description
1 polymer ?
#
loop_
_entity_poly.entity_id
_entity_poly.type
_entity_poly.pdbx_seq_one_letter_code
_entity_poly.pdbx_strand_id
1 'polypeptide(L)'
;ILWVIDLYDFEAGIINGINRKFANKDIVMIATKRDLLPASCGEEKIAHFVFGRLKDLGIRIERLILASKEEKMGVEEIKECVDELANGRKIVVIGKANSGKSTLINNLMSTQVLTTSRYPGTTLEFNELEIDGHTYIDTPGIEIDHSMLMEVNEADLKTIMPSKSVKPQVFQLRGEQSFFVGGLARLDLSGCDHASCVWYLSDRLNVHRTNGNYADEKWNTHVGTLFVPTAIETEMKKYTIHKDMPKVDVVIDGLGWACISG
;
A
#
# COMPACT_ATOMS: atom_id res chain seq x y z
N ILE A 1 -2.86 -1.50 20.49
CA ILE A 1 -2.92 -2.25 19.21
C ILE A 1 -1.95 -1.56 18.26
N LEU A 2 -0.99 -2.29 17.71
CA LEU A 2 -0.18 -1.81 16.60
C LEU A 2 -0.83 -2.30 15.30
N TRP A 3 -1.41 -1.38 14.55
CA TRP A 3 -2.04 -1.69 13.27
C TRP A 3 -1.08 -1.38 12.12
N VAL A 4 -0.54 -2.43 11.53
CA VAL A 4 0.50 -2.38 10.50
C VAL A 4 -0.15 -2.31 9.12
N ILE A 5 0.07 -1.20 8.42
CA ILE A 5 -0.48 -0.92 7.09
C ILE A 5 0.65 -0.64 6.09
N ASP A 6 0.52 -1.18 4.88
CA ASP A 6 1.45 -0.90 3.78
C ASP A 6 1.08 0.45 3.14
N LEU A 7 2.01 1.39 3.06
CA LEU A 7 1.76 2.68 2.42
C LEU A 7 1.53 2.58 0.91
N TYR A 8 2.10 1.57 0.25
CA TYR A 8 1.91 1.37 -1.19
C TYR A 8 0.53 0.77 -1.51
N ASP A 9 0.01 -0.07 -0.61
CA ASP A 9 -1.26 -0.79 -0.73
C ASP A 9 -2.22 -0.36 0.39
N PHE A 10 -2.31 0.95 0.63
CA PHE A 10 -2.97 1.52 1.80
C PHE A 10 -4.45 1.18 1.87
N GLU A 11 -5.19 1.36 0.77
CA GLU A 11 -6.64 1.15 0.73
C GLU A 11 -7.00 -0.31 1.04
N ALA A 12 -6.31 -1.29 0.45
CA ALA A 12 -6.54 -2.68 0.81
C ALA A 12 -6.09 -3.04 2.23
N GLY A 13 -5.20 -2.26 2.87
CA GLY A 13 -4.81 -2.47 4.26
C GLY A 13 -5.84 -1.98 5.28
N ILE A 14 -6.86 -1.21 4.85
CA ILE A 14 -7.89 -0.65 5.71
C ILE A 14 -8.84 -1.72 6.23
N ILE A 15 -9.06 -1.73 7.56
CA ILE A 15 -10.04 -2.59 8.22
C ILE A 15 -11.26 -1.74 8.55
N ASN A 16 -12.33 -1.88 7.76
CA ASN A 16 -13.56 -1.13 7.98
C ASN A 16 -14.16 -1.41 9.37
N GLY A 17 -14.55 -0.34 10.07
CA GLY A 17 -15.12 -0.40 11.42
C GLY A 17 -14.14 -0.85 12.50
N ILE A 18 -12.83 -0.65 12.32
CA ILE A 18 -11.80 -1.04 13.29
C ILE A 18 -12.06 -0.48 14.69
N ASN A 19 -12.45 0.80 14.83
CA ASN A 19 -12.77 1.39 16.14
C ASN A 19 -14.00 0.75 16.81
N ARG A 20 -14.94 0.19 16.04
CA ARG A 20 -16.07 -0.59 16.59
C ARG A 20 -15.60 -1.96 17.08
N LYS A 21 -14.73 -2.62 16.32
CA LYS A 21 -14.17 -3.94 16.67
C LYS A 21 -13.25 -3.86 17.90
N PHE A 22 -12.52 -2.77 18.04
CA PHE A 22 -11.56 -2.54 19.12
C PHE A 22 -11.92 -1.31 19.96
N ALA A 23 -13.19 -1.23 20.37
CA ALA A 23 -13.65 -0.15 21.23
C ALA A 23 -12.80 -0.07 22.52
N ASN A 24 -12.47 1.15 22.95
CA ASN A 24 -11.66 1.43 24.14
C ASN A 24 -10.24 0.83 24.14
N LYS A 25 -9.68 0.56 22.95
CA LYS A 25 -8.27 0.18 22.78
C LYS A 25 -7.52 1.32 22.12
N ASP A 26 -6.31 1.58 22.60
CA ASP A 26 -5.37 2.50 21.96
C ASP A 26 -4.90 1.88 20.65
N ILE A 27 -5.13 2.57 19.53
CA ILE A 27 -4.75 2.11 18.19
C ILE A 27 -3.63 3.01 17.70
N VAL A 28 -2.45 2.45 17.50
CA VAL A 28 -1.31 3.11 16.88
C VAL A 28 -1.16 2.53 15.48
N MET A 29 -1.21 3.39 14.46
CA MET A 29 -1.02 2.97 13.08
C MET A 29 0.47 3.01 12.73
N ILE A 30 0.99 1.86 12.28
CA ILE A 30 2.35 1.74 11.78
C ILE A 30 2.28 1.64 10.25
N ALA A 31 2.60 2.74 9.59
CA ALA A 31 2.59 2.86 8.15
C ALA A 31 3.95 2.46 7.57
N THR A 32 4.04 1.23 7.09
CA THR A 32 5.29 0.58 6.65
C THR A 32 5.58 0.83 5.17
N LYS A 33 6.76 0.36 4.75
CA LYS A 33 7.26 0.44 3.36
C LYS A 33 7.37 1.87 2.85
N ARG A 34 7.68 2.81 3.75
CA ARG A 34 7.99 4.20 3.39
C ARG A 34 9.09 4.30 2.34
N ASP A 35 10.04 3.37 2.35
CA ASP A 35 11.14 3.23 1.39
C ASP A 35 10.67 2.99 -0.06
N LEU A 36 9.48 2.41 -0.25
CA LEU A 36 8.90 2.19 -1.58
C LEU A 36 8.32 3.47 -2.19
N LEU A 37 7.92 4.44 -1.36
CA LEU A 37 7.41 5.71 -1.85
C LEU A 37 8.54 6.62 -2.35
N PRO A 38 8.30 7.45 -3.38
CA PRO A 38 9.29 8.41 -3.86
C PRO A 38 9.79 9.34 -2.75
N ALA A 39 11.07 9.72 -2.81
CA ALA A 39 11.64 10.71 -1.88
C ALA A 39 10.92 12.07 -1.92
N SER A 40 10.29 12.42 -3.05
CA SER A 40 9.49 13.64 -3.21
C SER A 40 8.16 13.62 -2.44
N CYS A 41 7.73 12.45 -1.96
CA CYS A 41 6.58 12.28 -1.07
C CYS A 41 7.06 12.49 0.38
N GLY A 42 7.11 13.74 0.82
CA GLY A 42 7.49 14.09 2.20
C GLY A 42 6.53 13.52 3.24
N GLU A 43 7.03 13.34 4.47
CA GLU A 43 6.27 12.73 5.58
C GLU A 43 4.97 13.48 5.88
N GLU A 44 4.98 14.81 5.83
CA GLU A 44 3.78 15.63 6.02
C GLU A 44 2.69 15.32 4.99
N LYS A 45 3.06 15.07 3.73
CA LYS A 45 2.09 14.73 2.67
C LYS A 45 1.49 13.34 2.91
N ILE A 46 2.32 12.39 3.33
CA ILE A 46 1.87 11.04 3.68
C ILE A 46 0.92 11.11 4.87
N ALA A 47 1.30 11.82 5.93
CA ALA A 47 0.46 12.01 7.10
C ALA A 47 -0.87 12.68 6.72
N HIS A 48 -0.85 13.74 5.92
CA HIS A 48 -2.06 14.41 5.44
C HIS A 48 -2.99 13.46 4.67
N PHE A 49 -2.44 12.66 3.75
CA PHE A 49 -3.18 11.63 3.04
C PHE A 49 -3.81 10.63 4.01
N VAL A 50 -3.00 10.02 4.88
CA VAL A 50 -3.46 9.01 5.85
C VAL A 50 -4.57 9.58 6.73
N PHE A 51 -4.36 10.73 7.36
CA PHE A 51 -5.37 11.34 8.23
C PHE A 51 -6.63 11.77 7.48
N GLY A 52 -6.51 12.22 6.22
CA GLY A 52 -7.66 12.47 5.35
C GLY A 52 -8.50 11.22 5.16
N ARG A 53 -7.88 10.09 4.78
CA ARG A 53 -8.57 8.80 4.60
C ARG A 53 -9.17 8.27 5.90
N LEU A 54 -8.45 8.36 7.01
CA LEU A 54 -8.97 7.95 8.31
C LEU A 54 -10.20 8.76 8.71
N LYS A 55 -10.19 10.07 8.45
CA LYS A 55 -11.34 10.96 8.71
C LYS A 55 -12.56 10.56 7.87
N ASP A 56 -12.37 10.31 6.57
CA ASP A 56 -13.45 9.88 5.67
C ASP A 56 -14.11 8.58 6.14
N LEU A 57 -13.32 7.67 6.70
CA LEU A 57 -13.76 6.38 7.21
C LEU A 57 -14.23 6.43 8.67
N GLY A 58 -14.15 7.59 9.33
CA GLY A 58 -14.47 7.74 10.75
C GLY A 58 -13.55 6.96 11.68
N ILE A 59 -12.32 6.66 11.25
CA ILE A 59 -11.32 5.91 12.00
C ILE A 59 -10.49 6.87 12.84
N ARG A 60 -10.25 6.51 14.10
CA ARG A 60 -9.40 7.26 15.03
C ARG A 60 -8.22 6.41 15.48
N ILE A 61 -7.05 7.03 15.53
CA ILE A 61 -5.79 6.45 16.00
C ILE A 61 -5.15 7.41 17.01
N GLU A 62 -4.37 6.88 17.94
CA GLU A 62 -3.61 7.64 18.93
C GLU A 62 -2.35 8.26 18.32
N ARG A 63 -1.68 7.51 17.43
CA ARG A 63 -0.45 7.95 16.76
C ARG A 63 -0.31 7.28 15.40
N LEU A 64 0.24 8.03 14.44
CA LEU A 64 0.71 7.53 13.15
C LEU A 64 2.24 7.51 13.20
N ILE A 65 2.85 6.35 12.94
CA ILE A 65 4.29 6.20 12.86
C ILE A 65 4.66 5.68 11.48
N LEU A 66 5.59 6.34 10.81
CA LEU A 66 6.11 5.91 9.52
C LEU A 66 7.29 4.96 9.72
N ALA A 67 7.29 3.83 9.04
CA ALA A 67 8.33 2.81 9.16
C ALA A 67 8.84 2.33 7.79
N SER A 68 10.12 1.98 7.75
CA SER A 68 10.78 1.45 6.54
C SER A 68 11.61 0.21 6.88
N LYS A 69 11.76 -0.69 5.91
CA LYS A 69 12.58 -1.90 6.11
C LYS A 69 14.08 -1.56 6.10
N GLU A 70 14.51 -0.74 5.15
CA GLU A 70 15.94 -0.54 4.86
C GLU A 70 16.65 0.35 5.88
N GLU A 71 15.93 1.26 6.56
CA GLU A 71 16.55 2.29 7.41
C GLU A 71 16.25 2.10 8.91
N LYS A 72 15.53 1.01 9.29
CA LYS A 72 14.96 0.84 10.65
C LYS A 72 14.18 2.09 11.13
N MET A 73 13.67 2.87 10.18
CA MET A 73 12.88 4.06 10.47
C MET A 73 11.65 3.68 11.30
N GLY A 74 11.32 4.53 12.28
CA GLY A 74 10.16 4.36 13.15
C GLY A 74 10.34 3.34 14.27
N VAL A 75 11.42 2.54 14.31
CA VAL A 75 11.62 1.53 15.38
C VAL A 75 11.70 2.18 16.76
N GLU A 76 12.49 3.25 16.91
CA GLU A 76 12.62 3.94 18.20
C GLU A 76 11.32 4.64 18.60
N GLU A 77 10.67 5.33 17.66
CA GLU A 77 9.39 5.99 17.89
C GLU A 77 8.28 4.99 18.31
N ILE A 78 8.31 3.77 17.76
CA ILE A 78 7.40 2.69 18.18
C ILE A 78 7.66 2.30 19.62
N LYS A 79 8.92 2.13 20.02
CA LYS A 79 9.27 1.76 21.38
C LYS A 79 8.85 2.83 22.38
N GLU A 80 9.20 4.09 22.12
CA GLU A 80 8.78 5.22 22.93
C GLU A 80 7.24 5.27 23.06
N CYS A 81 6.53 5.09 21.94
CA CYS A 81 5.07 5.04 21.95
C CYS A 81 4.52 3.85 22.74
N VAL A 82 5.18 2.69 22.70
CA VAL A 82 4.79 1.50 23.47
C VAL A 82 5.05 1.71 24.95
N ASP A 83 6.19 2.28 25.33
CA ASP A 83 6.50 2.62 26.73
C ASP A 83 5.47 3.60 27.32
N GLU A 84 5.08 4.62 26.54
CA GLU A 84 4.07 5.60 26.94
C GLU A 84 2.67 4.99 27.07
N LEU A 85 2.25 4.18 26.08
CA LEU A 85 0.86 3.75 25.98
C LEU A 85 0.60 2.39 26.63
N ALA A 86 1.50 1.40 26.53
CA ALA A 86 1.19 0.02 26.90
C ALA A 86 0.77 -0.10 28.36
N ASN A 87 1.46 0.57 29.29
CA ASN A 87 1.14 0.58 30.73
C ASN A 87 0.91 -0.84 31.28
N GLY A 88 1.80 -1.78 30.93
CA GLY A 88 1.71 -3.20 31.31
C GLY A 88 0.66 -4.04 30.56
N ARG A 89 -0.04 -3.47 29.58
CA ARG A 89 -0.98 -4.21 28.71
C ARG A 89 -0.24 -4.85 27.55
N LYS A 90 -0.68 -6.04 27.15
CA LYS A 90 -0.14 -6.74 25.97
C LYS A 90 -0.35 -5.93 24.69
N ILE A 91 0.64 -5.96 23.81
CA ILE A 91 0.63 -5.26 22.51
C ILE A 91 0.22 -6.25 21.43
N VAL A 92 -0.96 -6.06 20.84
CA VAL A 92 -1.40 -6.88 19.70
C VAL A 92 -0.99 -6.23 18.40
N VAL A 93 -0.24 -6.95 17.56
CA VAL A 93 0.18 -6.52 16.22
C VAL A 93 -0.78 -7.11 15.18
N ILE A 94 -1.51 -6.25 14.47
CA ILE A 94 -2.50 -6.66 13.46
C ILE A 94 -2.23 -6.01 12.11
N GLY A 95 -2.76 -6.58 11.03
CA GLY A 95 -2.67 -6.01 9.68
C GLY A 95 -2.77 -7.05 8.57
N LYS A 96 -2.98 -6.59 7.34
CA LYS A 96 -3.09 -7.43 6.14
C LYS A 96 -1.89 -8.37 6.00
N ALA A 97 -2.07 -9.55 5.40
CA ALA A 97 -0.93 -10.33 4.91
C ALA A 97 0.01 -9.44 4.07
N ASN A 98 1.32 -9.64 4.19
CA ASN A 98 2.35 -8.84 3.51
C ASN A 98 2.43 -7.34 3.86
N SER A 99 1.73 -6.85 4.89
CA SER A 99 1.84 -5.45 5.35
C SER A 99 3.15 -5.13 6.08
N GLY A 100 4.03 -6.10 6.28
CA GLY A 100 5.33 -5.89 6.94
C GLY A 100 5.37 -6.20 8.44
N LYS A 101 4.32 -6.82 9.02
CA LYS A 101 4.27 -7.22 10.45
C LYS A 101 5.51 -7.99 10.92
N SER A 102 5.86 -9.09 10.25
CA SER A 102 7.00 -9.93 10.68
C SER A 102 8.33 -9.18 10.55
N THR A 103 8.47 -8.32 9.54
CA THR A 103 9.65 -7.44 9.40
C THR A 103 9.71 -6.42 10.54
N LEU A 104 8.58 -5.83 10.90
CA LEU A 104 8.48 -4.89 12.02
C LEU A 104 8.91 -5.55 13.34
N ILE A 105 8.32 -6.72 13.65
CA ILE A 105 8.64 -7.47 14.86
C ILE A 105 10.12 -7.87 14.90
N ASN A 106 10.67 -8.36 13.78
CA ASN A 106 12.10 -8.67 13.69
C ASN A 106 12.99 -7.45 13.96
N ASN A 107 12.61 -6.28 13.44
CA ASN A 107 13.34 -5.04 13.66
C ASN A 107 13.27 -4.58 15.14
N LEU A 108 12.13 -4.77 15.81
CA LEU A 108 11.96 -4.50 17.24
C LEU A 108 12.78 -5.49 18.11
N MET A 109 12.88 -6.76 17.73
CA MET A 109 13.70 -7.75 18.45
C MET A 109 15.21 -7.53 18.28
N SER A 110 15.64 -7.02 17.12
CA SER A 110 17.06 -6.89 16.75
C SER A 110 17.85 -5.91 17.64
N THR A 111 17.19 -5.22 18.56
CA THR A 111 17.81 -4.28 19.51
C THR A 111 18.19 -4.92 20.85
N GLN A 112 17.56 -6.01 21.31
CA GLN A 112 17.97 -6.72 22.55
C GLN A 112 17.56 -8.22 22.59
N VAL A 113 18.59 -9.08 22.56
CA VAL A 113 18.75 -10.41 23.21
C VAL A 113 17.99 -11.66 22.73
N LEU A 114 18.79 -12.75 22.66
CA LEU A 114 18.44 -14.17 22.61
C LEU A 114 17.22 -14.55 23.46
N THR A 115 16.20 -15.18 22.88
CA THR A 115 15.55 -16.33 23.52
C THR A 115 14.74 -17.15 22.52
N THR A 116 14.54 -18.40 22.93
CA THR A 116 14.04 -19.55 22.20
C THR A 116 12.56 -19.45 21.85
N SER A 117 12.22 -18.98 20.66
CA SER A 117 11.01 -19.41 19.95
C SER A 117 11.11 -19.03 18.47
N ARG A 118 10.23 -19.57 17.64
CA ARG A 118 10.52 -20.11 16.30
C ARG A 118 10.78 -19.03 15.23
N TYR A 119 11.55 -19.44 14.22
CA TYR A 119 11.97 -18.67 13.05
C TYR A 119 10.82 -17.91 12.35
N PRO A 120 11.09 -16.71 11.79
CA PRO A 120 10.11 -15.92 11.05
C PRO A 120 9.90 -16.46 9.63
N GLY A 121 8.64 -16.68 9.27
CA GLY A 121 8.20 -17.09 7.95
C GLY A 121 6.76 -17.57 8.03
N THR A 122 5.80 -16.69 7.72
CA THR A 122 4.33 -16.89 7.78
C THR A 122 3.77 -17.25 9.16
N THR A 123 3.14 -16.27 9.83
CA THR A 123 2.45 -16.44 11.11
C THR A 123 1.10 -17.14 10.88
N LEU A 124 1.04 -18.46 11.08
CA LEU A 124 -0.19 -19.26 11.01
C LEU A 124 -0.90 -19.38 12.37
N GLU A 125 -0.21 -19.03 13.46
CA GLU A 125 -0.71 -19.11 14.84
C GLU A 125 -0.34 -17.84 15.62
N PHE A 126 -1.09 -17.53 16.68
CA PHE A 126 -0.75 -16.42 17.57
C PHE A 126 0.55 -16.72 18.31
N ASN A 127 1.52 -15.80 18.24
CA ASN A 127 2.81 -15.95 18.93
C ASN A 127 2.98 -14.84 19.96
N GLU A 128 3.27 -15.21 21.20
CA GLU A 128 3.66 -14.26 22.24
C GLU A 128 5.19 -14.09 22.26
N LEU A 129 5.65 -12.84 22.27
CA LEU A 129 7.06 -12.46 22.24
C LEU A 129 7.32 -11.41 23.31
N GLU A 130 8.44 -11.51 24.01
CA GLU A 130 8.88 -10.48 24.96
C GLU A 130 9.94 -9.59 24.29
N ILE A 131 9.67 -8.28 24.22
CA ILE A 131 10.58 -7.30 23.61
C ILE A 131 10.65 -6.08 24.54
N ASP A 132 11.86 -5.75 24.98
CA ASP A 132 12.14 -4.60 25.86
C ASP A 132 11.21 -4.51 27.09
N GLY A 133 10.87 -5.66 27.68
CA GLY A 133 10.03 -5.74 28.88
C GLY A 133 8.52 -5.69 28.63
N HIS A 134 8.09 -5.75 27.37
CA HIS A 134 6.68 -5.80 26.99
C HIS A 134 6.33 -7.08 26.22
N THR A 135 5.13 -7.60 26.49
CA THR A 135 4.56 -8.74 25.75
C THR A 135 3.88 -8.29 24.46
N TYR A 136 4.43 -8.72 23.32
CA TYR A 136 3.85 -8.59 21.99
C TYR A 136 3.11 -9.86 21.60
N ILE A 137 1.95 -9.70 20.94
CA ILE A 137 1.18 -10.78 20.32
C ILE A 137 1.25 -10.57 18.82
N ASP A 138 2.04 -11.40 18.12
CA ASP A 138 2.02 -11.48 16.66
C ASP A 138 0.76 -12.25 16.24
N THR A 139 0.03 -11.69 15.28
CA THR A 139 -1.21 -12.28 14.78
C THR A 139 -1.05 -12.70 13.33
N PRO A 140 -1.72 -13.79 12.88
CA PRO A 140 -1.79 -14.12 11.48
C PRO A 140 -2.22 -12.94 10.62
N GLY A 141 -1.63 -12.82 9.43
CA GLY A 141 -2.01 -11.77 8.50
C GLY A 141 -3.47 -11.91 8.12
N ILE A 142 -4.22 -10.80 8.21
CA ILE A 142 -5.60 -10.78 7.75
C ILE A 142 -5.55 -10.86 6.21
N GLU A 143 -6.13 -11.91 5.64
CA GLU A 143 -6.41 -11.94 4.21
C GLU A 143 -7.60 -11.02 3.97
N ILE A 144 -7.42 -10.07 3.05
CA ILE A 144 -8.46 -9.11 2.70
C ILE A 144 -8.96 -9.51 1.32
N ASP A 145 -10.19 -10.01 1.29
CA ASP A 145 -10.92 -10.29 0.07
C ASP A 145 -10.99 -9.01 -0.78
N HIS A 146 -10.85 -9.16 -2.10
CA HIS A 146 -10.92 -8.09 -3.11
C HIS A 146 -9.66 -7.26 -3.43
N SER A 147 -8.46 -7.70 -3.04
CA SER A 147 -7.24 -7.07 -3.56
C SER A 147 -6.90 -7.59 -4.95
N MET A 148 -6.53 -6.71 -5.89
CA MET A 148 -6.09 -7.11 -7.23
C MET A 148 -4.93 -8.11 -7.19
N LEU A 149 -4.11 -8.07 -6.13
CA LEU A 149 -3.01 -9.00 -5.92
C LEU A 149 -3.44 -10.46 -5.74
N MET A 150 -4.70 -10.71 -5.38
CA MET A 150 -5.26 -12.06 -5.31
C MET A 150 -5.80 -12.55 -6.66
N GLU A 151 -6.06 -11.62 -7.58
CA GLU A 151 -6.60 -11.89 -8.91
C GLU A 151 -5.49 -12.05 -9.97
N VAL A 152 -4.24 -12.27 -9.56
CA VAL A 152 -3.10 -12.42 -10.46
C VAL A 152 -2.32 -13.68 -10.12
N ASN A 153 -1.61 -14.23 -11.09
CA ASN A 153 -0.75 -15.38 -10.84
C ASN A 153 0.41 -15.01 -9.91
N GLU A 154 0.77 -15.92 -9.00
CA GLU A 154 1.84 -15.68 -8.03
C GLU A 154 3.18 -15.29 -8.69
N ALA A 155 3.46 -15.85 -9.88
CA ALA A 155 4.66 -15.53 -10.66
C ALA A 155 4.74 -14.04 -11.06
N ASP A 156 3.58 -13.39 -11.25
CA ASP A 156 3.48 -11.99 -11.69
C ASP A 156 3.59 -10.99 -10.53
N LEU A 157 3.43 -11.45 -9.28
CA LEU A 157 3.54 -10.60 -8.09
C LEU A 157 4.90 -9.89 -8.01
N LYS A 158 5.98 -10.53 -8.47
CA LYS A 158 7.33 -9.93 -8.51
C LYS A 158 7.47 -8.79 -9.52
N THR A 159 6.57 -8.73 -10.50
CA THR A 159 6.48 -7.68 -11.51
C THR A 159 5.62 -6.53 -10.99
N ILE A 160 4.49 -6.86 -10.38
CA ILE A 160 3.49 -5.91 -9.86
C ILE A 160 4.02 -5.18 -8.62
N MET A 161 4.57 -5.92 -7.65
CA MET A 161 5.02 -5.37 -6.38
C MET A 161 6.40 -4.73 -6.53
N PRO A 162 6.57 -3.44 -6.16
CA PRO A 162 7.87 -2.81 -6.18
C PRO A 162 8.79 -3.45 -5.12
N SER A 163 10.05 -3.63 -5.50
CA SER A 163 11.11 -4.10 -4.60
C SER A 163 12.09 -2.99 -4.20
N LYS A 164 11.89 -1.78 -4.73
CA LYS A 164 12.70 -0.58 -4.53
C LYS A 164 11.79 0.64 -4.60
N SER A 165 12.32 1.80 -4.20
CA SER A 165 11.62 3.09 -4.33
C SER A 165 11.09 3.32 -5.75
N VAL A 166 9.79 3.59 -5.81
CA VAL A 166 9.04 3.83 -7.04
C VAL A 166 9.48 5.16 -7.65
N LYS A 167 9.81 5.12 -8.94
CA LYS A 167 10.22 6.31 -9.69
C LYS A 167 9.05 6.87 -10.50
N PRO A 168 8.87 8.21 -10.51
CA PRO A 168 7.82 8.84 -11.31
C PRO A 168 8.08 8.64 -12.81
N GLN A 169 7.09 8.12 -13.53
CA GLN A 169 7.07 8.08 -15.00
C GLN A 169 6.17 9.19 -15.52
N VAL A 170 6.76 10.23 -16.11
CA VAL A 170 6.07 11.48 -16.47
C VAL A 170 5.64 11.47 -17.94
N PHE A 171 4.36 11.72 -18.20
CA PHE A 171 3.79 11.83 -19.54
C PHE A 171 3.11 13.18 -19.73
N GLN A 172 3.46 13.87 -20.81
CA GLN A 172 2.77 15.09 -21.26
C GLN A 172 1.57 14.71 -22.13
N LEU A 173 0.41 15.33 -21.85
CA LEU A 173 -0.88 14.95 -22.42
C LEU A 173 -1.43 16.04 -23.33
N ARG A 174 -1.97 15.61 -24.48
CA ARG A 174 -2.75 16.43 -25.42
C ARG A 174 -3.82 15.55 -26.09
N GLY A 175 -5.04 16.04 -26.18
CA GLY A 175 -6.19 15.32 -26.73
C GLY A 175 -6.52 14.05 -25.94
N GLU A 176 -6.97 13.02 -26.66
CA GLU A 176 -7.37 11.73 -26.11
C GLU A 176 -6.14 10.82 -25.87
N GLN A 177 -5.96 10.36 -24.64
CA GLN A 177 -4.82 9.54 -24.23
C GLN A 177 -5.29 8.33 -23.43
N SER A 178 -4.69 7.18 -23.70
CA SER A 178 -4.94 5.96 -22.90
C SER A 178 -3.64 5.33 -22.45
N PHE A 179 -3.67 4.82 -21.23
CA PHE A 179 -2.57 4.12 -20.59
C PHE A 179 -3.02 2.72 -20.20
N PHE A 180 -2.20 1.72 -20.50
CA PHE A 180 -2.38 0.34 -20.07
C PHE A 180 -1.26 -0.01 -19.10
N VAL A 181 -1.63 -0.50 -17.93
CA VAL A 181 -0.71 -0.94 -16.89
C VAL A 181 -0.76 -2.46 -16.86
N GLY A 182 0.18 -3.08 -17.59
CA GLY A 182 0.01 -4.46 -18.03
C GLY A 182 -1.36 -4.67 -18.69
N GLY A 183 -1.90 -5.87 -18.57
CA GLY A 183 -3.30 -6.18 -18.82
C GLY A 183 -4.16 -6.15 -17.55
N LEU A 184 -3.77 -5.34 -16.56
CA LEU A 184 -4.41 -5.27 -15.24
C LEU A 184 -5.28 -4.03 -15.07
N ALA A 185 -4.84 -2.90 -15.61
CA ALA A 185 -5.59 -1.65 -15.51
C ALA A 185 -5.45 -0.80 -16.76
N ARG A 186 -6.47 0.00 -17.01
CA ARG A 186 -6.53 0.97 -18.10
C ARG A 186 -7.02 2.30 -17.58
N LEU A 187 -6.33 3.37 -17.95
CA LEU A 187 -6.71 4.75 -17.66
C LEU A 187 -6.89 5.51 -18.98
N ASP A 188 -8.12 5.92 -19.25
CA ASP A 188 -8.47 6.77 -20.37
C ASP A 188 -8.62 8.23 -19.90
N LEU A 189 -7.94 9.14 -20.56
CA LEU A 189 -7.94 10.57 -20.28
C LEU A 189 -8.40 11.32 -21.53
N SER A 190 -9.55 11.98 -21.41
CA SER A 190 -10.18 12.72 -22.49
C SER A 190 -10.04 14.22 -22.32
N GLY A 191 -10.02 14.96 -23.44
CA GLY A 191 -10.00 16.43 -23.42
C GLY A 191 -8.74 17.04 -22.79
N CYS A 192 -7.61 16.33 -22.80
CA CYS A 192 -6.39 16.86 -22.19
C CYS A 192 -5.84 18.04 -23.01
N ASP A 193 -5.61 19.19 -22.37
CA ASP A 193 -4.90 20.31 -22.96
C ASP A 193 -3.82 20.82 -22.01
N HIS A 194 -2.56 20.75 -22.43
CA HIS A 194 -1.38 21.10 -21.60
C HIS A 194 -1.37 20.43 -20.21
N ALA A 195 -1.86 19.19 -20.13
CA ALA A 195 -1.92 18.41 -18.90
C ALA A 195 -0.75 17.40 -18.79
N SER A 196 -0.61 16.79 -17.63
CA SER A 196 0.40 15.77 -17.34
C SER A 196 -0.20 14.60 -16.56
N CYS A 197 0.28 13.39 -16.83
CA CYS A 197 0.02 12.19 -16.04
C CYS A 197 1.36 11.65 -15.54
N VAL A 198 1.50 11.48 -14.23
CA VAL A 198 2.69 10.90 -13.61
C VAL A 198 2.32 9.59 -12.95
N TRP A 199 2.89 8.50 -13.45
CA TRP A 199 2.68 7.16 -12.91
C TRP A 199 3.70 6.83 -11.83
N TYR A 200 3.22 6.21 -10.75
CA TYR A 200 4.00 5.68 -9.65
C TYR A 200 3.66 4.20 -9.48
N LEU A 201 4.45 3.35 -10.14
CA LEU A 201 4.27 1.91 -10.22
C LEU A 201 5.61 1.20 -10.04
N SER A 202 5.58 -0.12 -9.83
CA SER A 202 6.78 -0.96 -9.95
C SER A 202 7.55 -0.69 -11.25
N ASP A 203 8.87 -0.63 -11.18
CA ASP A 203 9.76 -0.40 -12.33
C ASP A 203 9.75 -1.56 -13.34
N ARG A 204 9.24 -2.72 -12.92
CA ARG A 204 9.06 -3.90 -13.76
C ARG A 204 7.71 -3.93 -14.46
N LEU A 205 6.76 -3.08 -14.03
CA LEU A 205 5.42 -3.03 -14.59
C LEU A 205 5.37 -1.97 -15.70
N ASN A 206 5.22 -2.44 -16.93
CA ASN A 206 5.22 -1.55 -18.09
C ASN A 206 3.93 -0.75 -18.21
N VAL A 207 4.09 0.54 -18.51
CA VAL A 207 3.00 1.45 -18.87
C VAL A 207 3.02 1.68 -20.37
N HIS A 208 2.02 1.15 -21.07
CA HIS A 208 1.86 1.35 -22.51
C HIS A 208 0.92 2.52 -22.77
N ARG A 209 1.39 3.51 -23.54
CA ARG A 209 0.59 4.67 -23.96
C ARG A 209 0.10 4.50 -25.39
N THR A 210 -1.16 4.85 -25.64
CA THR A 210 -1.74 4.97 -26.97
C THR A 210 -2.64 6.20 -27.07
N ASN A 211 -3.00 6.57 -28.30
CA ASN A 211 -4.08 7.53 -28.52
C ASN A 211 -5.41 6.91 -28.10
N GLY A 212 -6.21 7.65 -27.34
CA GLY A 212 -7.46 7.15 -26.75
C GLY A 212 -8.47 6.64 -27.77
N ASN A 213 -8.45 7.17 -29.00
CA ASN A 213 -9.35 6.73 -30.07
C ASN A 213 -9.10 5.28 -30.53
N TYR A 214 -7.91 4.72 -30.28
CA TYR A 214 -7.55 3.35 -30.65
C TYR A 214 -7.42 2.43 -29.43
N ALA A 215 -7.83 2.89 -28.25
CA ALA A 215 -7.52 2.19 -27.02
C ALA A 215 -8.23 0.83 -26.90
N ASP A 216 -9.51 0.76 -27.31
CA ASP A 216 -10.28 -0.49 -27.30
C ASP A 216 -9.68 -1.54 -28.27
N GLU A 217 -9.36 -1.11 -29.49
CA GLU A 217 -8.72 -1.97 -30.49
C GLU A 217 -7.38 -2.52 -29.99
N LYS A 218 -6.52 -1.63 -29.45
CA LYS A 218 -5.21 -2.03 -28.92
C LYS A 218 -5.35 -2.96 -27.72
N TRP A 219 -6.25 -2.67 -26.79
CA TRP A 219 -6.49 -3.54 -25.63
C TRP A 219 -6.86 -4.95 -26.06
N ASN A 220 -7.89 -5.08 -26.90
CA ASN A 220 -8.39 -6.37 -27.35
C ASN A 220 -7.36 -7.17 -28.15
N THR A 221 -6.48 -6.49 -28.89
CA THR A 221 -5.44 -7.15 -29.71
C THR A 221 -4.26 -7.65 -28.88
N HIS A 222 -3.93 -6.96 -27.78
CA HIS A 222 -2.63 -7.09 -27.13
C HIS A 222 -2.68 -7.53 -25.66
N VAL A 223 -3.86 -7.60 -25.03
CA VAL A 223 -4.02 -8.19 -23.70
C VAL A 223 -3.52 -9.63 -23.67
N GLY A 224 -2.71 -9.98 -22.66
CA GLY A 224 -2.11 -11.32 -22.52
C GLY A 224 -0.92 -11.61 -23.44
N THR A 225 -0.56 -10.69 -24.36
CA THR A 225 0.65 -10.82 -25.18
C THR A 225 1.65 -9.71 -24.87
N LEU A 226 1.35 -8.47 -25.28
CA LEU A 226 2.16 -7.30 -24.97
C LEU A 226 1.76 -6.69 -23.63
N PHE A 227 0.46 -6.67 -23.32
CA PHE A 227 -0.05 -6.15 -22.06
C PHE A 227 -0.12 -7.27 -21.04
N VAL A 228 1.03 -7.48 -20.40
CA VAL A 228 1.25 -8.46 -19.34
C VAL A 228 1.87 -7.77 -18.12
N PRO A 229 1.62 -8.26 -16.90
CA PRO A 229 0.78 -9.41 -16.54
C PRO A 229 -0.73 -9.16 -16.73
N THR A 230 -1.54 -10.20 -16.63
CA THR A 230 -3.02 -10.14 -16.71
C THR A 230 -3.66 -10.71 -15.45
N ALA A 231 -4.87 -10.26 -15.15
CA ALA A 231 -5.66 -10.87 -14.09
C ALA A 231 -6.16 -12.26 -14.51
N ILE A 232 -6.49 -13.09 -13.52
CA ILE A 232 -7.07 -14.43 -13.68
C ILE A 232 -8.46 -14.29 -14.33
N GLU A 233 -9.26 -13.36 -13.83
CA GLU A 233 -10.50 -12.93 -14.47
C GLU A 233 -10.23 -11.73 -15.37
N THR A 234 -10.71 -11.78 -16.61
CA THR A 234 -10.41 -10.77 -17.64
C THR A 234 -11.50 -9.71 -17.80
N GLU A 235 -12.62 -9.84 -17.10
CA GLU A 235 -13.71 -8.88 -17.17
C GLU A 235 -13.36 -7.60 -16.40
N MET A 236 -13.14 -6.52 -17.15
CA MET A 236 -12.80 -5.21 -16.59
C MET A 236 -14.05 -4.43 -16.20
N LYS A 237 -14.04 -3.84 -15.01
CA LYS A 237 -15.05 -2.86 -14.59
C LYS A 237 -14.62 -1.46 -15.02
N LYS A 238 -15.54 -0.73 -15.67
CA LYS A 238 -15.32 0.65 -16.11
C LYS A 238 -15.94 1.65 -15.13
N TYR A 239 -15.14 2.63 -14.73
CA TYR A 239 -15.58 3.78 -13.93
C TYR A 239 -15.32 5.06 -14.73
N THR A 240 -16.15 6.08 -14.54
CA THR A 240 -15.99 7.38 -15.21
C THR A 240 -16.11 8.48 -14.17
N ILE A 241 -15.11 9.36 -14.13
CA ILE A 241 -14.98 10.42 -13.14
C ILE A 241 -14.67 11.71 -13.89
N HIS A 242 -15.38 12.78 -13.56
CA HIS A 242 -15.05 14.12 -14.04
C HIS A 242 -14.10 14.78 -13.05
N LYS A 243 -12.94 15.20 -13.53
CA LYS A 243 -11.94 15.92 -12.73
C LYS A 243 -12.47 17.31 -12.38
N ASP A 244 -12.61 17.59 -11.09
CA ASP A 244 -13.08 18.85 -10.50
C ASP A 244 -11.95 19.67 -9.85
N MET A 245 -10.84 19.01 -9.52
CA MET A 245 -9.66 19.63 -8.92
C MET A 245 -8.53 19.84 -9.95
N PRO A 246 -7.65 20.83 -9.76
CA PRO A 246 -6.47 21.04 -10.62
C PRO A 246 -5.53 19.83 -10.68
N LYS A 247 -5.49 19.05 -9.60
CA LYS A 247 -4.67 17.85 -9.45
C LYS A 247 -5.50 16.73 -8.82
N VAL A 248 -5.42 15.53 -9.36
CA VAL A 248 -6.11 14.35 -8.84
C VAL A 248 -5.19 13.13 -8.92
N ASP A 249 -5.22 12.30 -7.88
CA ASP A 249 -4.53 11.02 -7.87
C ASP A 249 -5.55 9.90 -8.11
N VAL A 250 -5.34 9.11 -9.17
CA VAL A 250 -6.10 7.89 -9.47
C VAL A 250 -5.33 6.72 -8.88
N VAL A 251 -5.80 6.23 -7.74
CA VAL A 251 -5.19 5.10 -7.02
C VAL A 251 -5.77 3.79 -7.56
N ILE A 252 -4.89 2.86 -7.90
CA ILE A 252 -5.24 1.52 -8.34
C ILE A 252 -4.66 0.53 -7.33
N ASP A 253 -5.55 -0.08 -6.56
CA ASP A 253 -5.21 -1.01 -5.48
C ASP A 253 -4.23 -2.10 -5.94
N GLY A 254 -3.21 -2.38 -5.13
CA GLY A 254 -2.14 -3.33 -5.45
C GLY A 254 -1.16 -2.92 -6.55
N LEU A 255 -1.47 -1.93 -7.40
CA LEU A 255 -0.60 -1.53 -8.52
C LEU A 255 0.17 -0.24 -8.28
N GLY A 256 -0.43 0.75 -7.61
CA GLY A 256 0.12 2.09 -7.42
C GLY A 256 -0.86 3.18 -7.88
N TRP A 257 -0.38 4.32 -8.38
CA TRP A 257 -1.28 5.43 -8.75
C TRP A 257 -0.79 6.28 -9.93
N ALA A 258 -1.73 7.00 -10.53
CA ALA A 258 -1.50 8.03 -11.54
C ALA A 258 -1.91 9.40 -11.01
N CYS A 259 -0.95 10.32 -10.96
CA CYS A 259 -1.19 11.72 -10.64
C CYS A 259 -1.47 12.50 -11.92
N ILE A 260 -2.69 13.04 -12.06
CA ILE A 260 -3.12 13.86 -13.20
C ILE A 260 -3.15 15.32 -12.77
N SER A 261 -2.45 16.18 -13.51
CA SER A 261 -2.37 17.61 -13.25
C SER A 261 -2.55 18.41 -14.53
N GLY A 262 -3.21 19.57 -14.44
CA GLY A 262 -3.62 20.38 -15.59
C GLY A 262 -5.12 20.30 -15.83
#